data_AF-A0A328SPP6-F1
#
_entry.id   AF-A0A328SPP6-F1
#
_cell.length_a   1.000
_cell.length_b   1.000
_cell.length_c   1.000
_cell.angle_alpha   90.00
_cell.angle_beta   90.00
_cell.angle_gamma   90.00
#
_symmetry.space_group_name_H-M   'P 1'
#
loop_
_entity.id
_entity.type
_entity.pdbx_description
1 polymer ?
#
loop_
_entity_poly.entity_id
_entity_poly.type
_entity_poly.pdbx_seq_one_letter_code
_entity_poly.pdbx_strand_id
1 'polypeptide(L)'
;MDKILDFNELFFGDLEEYKRLVISLLESLKIVSPTTLWSITEDTPKGLSTIVTMRIMDIILDSMDKISDNLYANTLITHEFPIFIETKEMIEILLTDPIFDSDDYLNFAITLFSDFFTLLEVKLLLFEGCTLEIEAPQHVLDEYDKELDKYFVKFDGYKDYFIKLHE
;
A
#
# COMPACT_ATOMS: atom_id res chain seq x y z
N MET A 1 2.74 22.65 -9.53
CA MET A 1 1.53 22.39 -8.72
C MET A 1 1.50 20.89 -8.57
N ASP A 2 2.24 20.44 -7.57
CA ASP A 2 2.52 19.03 -7.35
C ASP A 2 1.25 18.38 -6.85
N LYS A 3 0.75 17.39 -7.60
CA LYS A 3 -0.32 16.50 -7.14
C LYS A 3 0.29 15.49 -6.18
N ILE A 4 0.78 16.00 -5.05
CA ILE A 4 1.05 15.20 -3.89
C ILE A 4 -0.32 14.92 -3.27
N LEU A 5 -0.63 13.65 -3.00
CA LEU A 5 -1.71 13.30 -2.09
C LEU A 5 -1.32 13.88 -0.73
N ASP A 6 -1.91 15.03 -0.43
CA ASP A 6 -1.61 15.86 0.71
C ASP A 6 -2.22 15.20 1.95
N PHE A 7 -1.41 14.36 2.60
CA PHE A 7 -1.59 13.93 3.98
C PHE A 7 -1.50 15.19 4.86
N ASN A 8 -2.56 15.99 4.90
CA ASN A 8 -2.57 17.20 5.72
C ASN A 8 -2.39 16.82 7.20
N GLU A 9 -1.52 17.57 7.87
CA GLU A 9 -0.84 17.34 9.16
C GLU A 9 -1.72 17.02 10.40
N LEU A 10 -3.03 16.84 10.26
CA LEU A 10 -3.94 16.66 11.39
C LEU A 10 -4.75 15.37 11.36
N PHE A 11 -5.00 14.78 10.21
CA PHE A 11 -5.75 13.52 10.07
C PHE A 11 -5.32 12.84 8.78
N PHE A 12 -5.32 11.51 8.74
CA PHE A 12 -4.97 10.68 7.57
C PHE A 12 -5.85 10.91 6.30
N GLY A 13 -6.54 12.05 6.19
CA GLY A 13 -7.55 12.34 5.18
C GLY A 13 -8.73 11.37 5.29
N ASP A 14 -9.51 11.27 4.21
CA ASP A 14 -10.42 10.16 4.00
C ASP A 14 -9.60 8.95 3.52
N LEU A 15 -9.25 8.05 4.45
CA LEU A 15 -8.49 6.83 4.15
C LEU A 15 -9.22 5.92 3.16
N GLU A 16 -10.55 5.96 3.13
CA GLU A 16 -11.33 5.17 2.18
C GLU A 16 -11.19 5.75 0.77
N GLU A 17 -11.25 7.08 0.63
CA GLU A 17 -10.98 7.78 -0.63
C GLU A 17 -9.55 7.54 -1.10
N TYR A 18 -8.57 7.64 -0.19
CA TYR A 18 -7.17 7.35 -0.47
C TYR A 18 -6.98 5.90 -0.95
N LYS A 19 -7.54 4.93 -0.22
CA LYS A 19 -7.49 3.51 -0.55
C LYS A 19 -8.07 3.26 -1.94
N ARG A 20 -9.22 3.86 -2.24
CA ARG A 20 -9.89 3.76 -3.55
C ARG A 20 -9.04 4.37 -4.66
N LEU A 21 -8.38 5.49 -4.42
CA LEU A 21 -7.53 6.15 -5.41
C LEU A 21 -6.32 5.29 -5.76
N VAL A 22 -5.59 4.78 -4.78
CA VAL A 22 -4.41 3.94 -5.03
C VAL A 22 -4.78 2.63 -5.71
N ILE A 23 -5.89 1.99 -5.30
CA ILE A 23 -6.41 0.81 -5.99
C ILE A 23 -6.74 1.14 -7.45
N SER A 24 -7.38 2.27 -7.73
CA SER A 24 -7.69 2.69 -9.10
C SER A 24 -6.43 2.93 -9.94
N LEU A 25 -5.38 3.46 -9.32
CA LEU A 25 -4.08 3.65 -9.97
C LEU A 25 -3.43 2.29 -10.29
N LEU A 26 -3.40 1.36 -9.35
CA LEU A 26 -2.90 -0.01 -9.55
C LEU A 26 -3.70 -0.74 -10.65
N GLU A 27 -5.02 -0.60 -10.67
CA GLU A 27 -5.88 -1.19 -11.71
C GLU A 27 -5.59 -0.60 -13.09
N SER A 28 -5.28 0.69 -13.17
CA SER A 28 -4.95 1.34 -14.45
C SER A 28 -3.66 0.80 -15.08
N LEU A 29 -2.75 0.23 -14.27
CA LEU A 29 -1.52 -0.40 -14.74
C LEU A 29 -1.77 -1.74 -15.47
N LYS A 30 -2.94 -2.36 -15.30
CA LYS A 30 -3.29 -3.63 -15.99
C LYS A 30 -3.51 -3.46 -17.50
N ILE A 31 -3.74 -2.23 -17.96
CA ILE A 31 -4.03 -1.92 -19.38
C ILE A 31 -2.74 -1.55 -20.14
N VAL A 32 -1.57 -1.72 -19.51
CA VAL A 32 -0.27 -1.34 -20.07
C VAL A 32 0.15 -2.36 -21.13
N SER A 33 0.57 -1.87 -22.30
CA SER A 33 1.02 -2.76 -23.38
C SER A 33 2.41 -3.33 -23.10
N PRO A 34 2.74 -4.53 -23.63
CA PRO A 34 4.09 -5.10 -23.50
C PRO A 34 5.17 -4.13 -23.97
N THR A 35 4.97 -3.45 -25.11
CA THR A 35 5.91 -2.44 -25.62
C THR A 35 6.16 -1.31 -24.60
N THR A 36 5.14 -0.93 -23.84
CA THR A 36 5.27 0.07 -22.79
C THR A 36 6.15 -0.46 -21.66
N LEU A 37 5.92 -1.70 -21.19
CA LEU A 37 6.73 -2.37 -20.16
C LEU A 37 8.20 -2.53 -20.56
N TRP A 38 8.46 -3.05 -21.76
CA TRP A 38 9.82 -3.15 -22.32
C TRP A 38 10.53 -1.80 -22.37
N SER A 39 9.79 -0.75 -22.75
CA SER A 39 10.34 0.60 -22.80
C SER A 39 10.59 1.21 -21.42
N ILE A 40 10.11 0.65 -20.30
CA ILE A 40 10.40 1.17 -18.95
C ILE A 40 11.86 0.89 -18.58
N THR A 41 12.36 -0.30 -18.90
CA THR A 41 13.69 -0.77 -18.46
C THR A 41 14.83 -0.35 -19.38
N GLU A 42 14.56 0.03 -20.63
CA GLU A 42 15.59 0.42 -21.60
C GLU A 42 15.91 1.92 -21.58
N ASP A 43 17.15 2.30 -21.86
CA ASP A 43 17.56 3.70 -22.11
C ASP A 43 17.13 4.21 -23.51
N THR A 44 15.89 3.93 -23.89
CA THR A 44 15.29 4.37 -25.15
C THR A 44 14.35 5.57 -24.93
N PRO A 45 14.09 6.40 -25.97
CA PRO A 45 13.12 7.48 -25.87
C PRO A 45 11.73 6.95 -25.45
N LYS A 46 11.26 7.37 -24.29
CA LYS A 46 10.00 6.89 -23.71
C LYS A 46 8.80 7.48 -24.47
N GLY A 47 7.86 6.63 -24.86
CA GLY A 47 6.56 7.05 -25.38
C GLY A 47 5.67 7.65 -24.27
N LEU A 48 4.59 8.33 -24.65
CA LEU A 48 3.66 8.93 -23.69
C LEU A 48 3.05 7.88 -22.74
N SER A 49 2.71 6.68 -23.24
CA SER A 49 2.20 5.59 -22.39
C SER A 49 3.20 5.21 -21.31
N THR A 50 4.48 5.02 -21.67
CA THR A 50 5.55 4.69 -20.74
C THR A 50 5.75 5.77 -19.69
N ILE A 51 5.75 7.05 -20.10
CA ILE A 51 5.86 8.16 -19.17
C ILE A 51 4.69 8.18 -18.18
N VAL A 52 3.46 7.96 -18.66
CA VAL A 52 2.27 7.93 -17.79
C VAL A 52 2.31 6.75 -16.82
N THR A 53 2.68 5.55 -17.28
CA THR A 53 2.85 4.36 -16.44
C THR A 53 3.87 4.60 -15.33
N MET A 54 5.06 5.11 -15.67
CA MET A 54 6.09 5.44 -14.68
C MET A 54 5.59 6.47 -13.66
N ARG A 55 4.88 7.51 -14.12
CA ARG A 55 4.29 8.51 -13.21
C ARG A 55 3.26 7.94 -12.25
N ILE A 56 2.45 6.97 -12.69
CA ILE A 56 1.49 6.31 -11.82
C ILE A 56 2.22 5.52 -10.74
N MET A 57 3.26 4.77 -11.11
CA MET A 57 4.11 4.06 -10.15
C MET A 57 4.74 5.03 -9.14
N ASP A 58 5.35 6.12 -9.62
CA ASP A 58 5.94 7.15 -8.76
C ASP A 58 4.93 7.70 -7.75
N ILE A 59 3.69 8.00 -8.19
CA ILE A 59 2.63 8.50 -7.30
C ILE A 59 2.30 7.48 -6.20
N ILE A 60 2.23 6.19 -6.53
CA ILE A 60 1.94 5.13 -5.55
C ILE A 60 3.09 5.06 -4.53
N LEU A 61 4.33 4.97 -5.00
CA LEU A 61 5.52 4.84 -4.14
C LEU A 61 5.72 6.08 -3.25
N ASP A 62 5.65 7.29 -3.83
CA ASP A 62 5.73 8.56 -3.09
C ASP A 62 4.63 8.70 -2.03
N SER A 63 3.50 8.01 -2.22
CA SER A 63 2.41 8.02 -1.23
C SER A 63 2.69 7.03 -0.09
N MET A 64 3.27 5.86 -0.39
CA MET A 64 3.69 4.91 0.64
C MET A 64 4.83 5.46 1.52
N ASP A 65 5.76 6.21 0.93
CA ASP A 65 6.80 6.93 1.67
C ASP A 65 6.22 7.90 2.69
N LYS A 66 5.28 8.75 2.27
CA LYS A 66 4.60 9.70 3.18
C LYS A 66 3.86 9.01 4.32
N ILE A 67 3.27 7.86 4.06
CA ILE A 67 2.58 7.08 5.10
C ILE A 67 3.60 6.53 6.08
N SER A 68 4.72 6.01 5.59
CA SER A 68 5.81 5.56 6.44
C SER A 68 6.25 6.66 7.40
N ASP A 69 6.52 7.86 6.88
CA ASP A 69 6.94 9.02 7.67
C ASP A 69 5.90 9.38 8.76
N ASN A 70 4.61 9.37 8.40
CA ASN A 70 3.52 9.65 9.33
C ASN A 70 3.34 8.57 10.40
N LEU A 71 3.48 7.29 10.04
CA LEU A 71 3.41 6.17 10.98
C LEU A 71 4.59 6.20 11.96
N TYR A 72 5.80 6.54 11.49
CA TYR A 72 7.00 6.68 12.32
C TYR A 72 6.91 7.81 13.35
N ALA A 73 6.21 8.90 13.01
CA ALA A 73 6.00 10.01 13.92
C ALA A 73 5.06 9.66 15.09
N ASN A 74 4.41 8.49 15.05
CA ASN A 74 3.27 8.18 15.88
C ASN A 74 3.49 6.95 16.78
N THR A 75 3.60 7.19 18.09
CA THR A 75 3.91 6.13 19.07
C THR A 75 2.76 5.17 19.35
N LEU A 76 1.51 5.48 18.96
CA LEU A 76 0.33 4.67 19.29
C LEU A 76 0.07 3.52 18.29
N ILE A 77 0.63 3.62 17.09
CA ILE A 77 0.40 2.68 15.97
C ILE A 77 1.67 1.90 15.60
N THR A 78 2.66 1.88 16.49
CA THR A 78 3.98 1.27 16.24
C THR A 78 3.97 -0.26 16.20
N HIS A 79 2.89 -0.90 16.67
CA HIS A 79 2.84 -2.36 16.76
C HIS A 79 2.76 -3.01 15.37
N GLU A 80 2.00 -2.42 14.44
CA GLU A 80 1.82 -2.91 13.07
C GLU A 80 2.90 -2.37 12.10
N PHE A 81 3.82 -1.54 12.61
CA PHE A 81 4.82 -0.84 11.82
C PHE A 81 5.80 -1.76 11.06
N PRO A 82 6.32 -2.86 11.65
CA PRO A 82 7.15 -3.82 10.91
C PRO A 82 6.42 -4.40 9.70
N ILE A 83 5.13 -4.71 9.84
CA ILE A 83 4.31 -5.26 8.75
C ILE A 83 4.12 -4.24 7.64
N PHE A 84 3.96 -2.97 7.98
CA PHE A 84 3.84 -1.91 6.99
C PHE A 84 5.08 -1.83 6.12
N ILE A 85 6.28 -1.86 6.73
CA ILE A 85 7.54 -1.86 5.99
C ILE A 85 7.59 -3.04 5.04
N GLU A 86 7.31 -4.25 5.54
CA GLU A 86 7.34 -5.45 4.71
C GLU A 86 6.32 -5.38 3.56
N THR A 87 5.10 -4.91 3.83
CA THR A 87 4.05 -4.70 2.82
C THR A 87 4.49 -3.67 1.77
N LYS A 88 5.12 -2.58 2.21
CA LYS A 88 5.68 -1.54 1.34
C LYS A 88 6.78 -2.09 0.44
N GLU A 89 7.77 -2.77 1.00
CA GLU A 89 8.87 -3.38 0.25
C GLU A 89 8.34 -4.41 -0.77
N MET A 90 7.36 -5.23 -0.38
CA MET A 90 6.70 -6.16 -1.31
C MET A 90 6.01 -5.40 -2.44
N ILE A 91 5.25 -4.33 -2.16
CA ILE A 91 4.58 -3.53 -3.21
C ILE A 91 5.59 -2.82 -4.11
N GLU A 92 6.70 -2.31 -3.56
CA GLU A 92 7.78 -1.69 -4.33
C GLU A 92 8.41 -2.67 -5.32
N ILE A 93 8.71 -3.89 -4.87
CA ILE A 93 9.22 -4.95 -5.74
C ILE A 93 8.14 -5.33 -6.75
N LEU A 94 6.89 -5.50 -6.28
CA LEU A 94 5.67 -5.66 -7.10
C LEU A 94 5.28 -4.40 -7.90
N LEU A 95 6.15 -3.41 -8.08
CA LEU A 95 5.94 -2.35 -9.07
C LEU A 95 7.19 -2.08 -9.90
N THR A 96 8.38 -2.37 -9.38
CA THR A 96 9.66 -2.03 -10.01
C THR A 96 10.39 -3.19 -10.71
N ASP A 97 10.14 -4.44 -10.32
CA ASP A 97 10.58 -5.63 -11.05
C ASP A 97 10.16 -5.61 -12.55
N PRO A 98 11.08 -5.78 -13.50
CA PRO A 98 10.78 -5.94 -14.94
C PRO A 98 9.69 -6.97 -15.30
N ILE A 99 9.29 -7.85 -14.38
CA ILE A 99 8.35 -8.98 -14.58
C ILE A 99 6.85 -8.58 -14.43
N PHE A 100 6.49 -7.29 -14.33
CA PHE A 100 5.07 -6.81 -14.26
C PHE A 100 4.11 -7.22 -15.38
N ASP A 101 4.54 -8.00 -16.36
CA ASP A 101 3.70 -8.47 -17.47
C ASP A 101 2.64 -9.50 -17.04
N SER A 102 2.57 -9.86 -15.75
CA SER A 102 1.52 -10.71 -15.19
C SER A 102 0.53 -9.91 -14.34
N ASP A 103 -0.75 -10.00 -14.71
CA ASP A 103 -1.88 -9.52 -13.90
C ASP A 103 -1.80 -10.01 -12.44
N ASP A 104 -1.17 -11.16 -12.19
CA ASP A 104 -1.02 -11.74 -10.85
C ASP A 104 -0.23 -10.81 -9.92
N TYR A 105 0.80 -10.14 -10.42
CA TYR A 105 1.62 -9.25 -9.60
C TYR A 105 0.83 -8.00 -9.17
N LEU A 106 0.11 -7.37 -10.11
CA LEU A 106 -0.73 -6.21 -9.82
C LEU A 106 -1.93 -6.58 -8.93
N ASN A 107 -2.54 -7.74 -9.17
CA ASN A 107 -3.61 -8.26 -8.32
C ASN A 107 -3.13 -8.49 -6.88
N PHE A 108 -1.90 -8.97 -6.74
CA PHE A 108 -1.32 -9.19 -5.43
C PHE A 108 -0.94 -7.88 -4.73
N ALA A 109 -0.37 -6.90 -5.45
CA ALA A 109 -0.13 -5.56 -4.93
C ALA A 109 -1.43 -4.89 -4.44
N ILE A 110 -2.53 -5.01 -5.20
CA ILE A 110 -3.87 -4.53 -4.80
C ILE A 110 -4.33 -5.23 -3.52
N THR A 111 -4.14 -6.54 -3.41
CA THR A 111 -4.55 -7.33 -2.24
C THR A 111 -3.79 -6.90 -0.99
N LEU A 112 -2.45 -6.83 -1.08
CA LEU A 112 -1.56 -6.38 0.00
C LEU A 112 -1.95 -4.99 0.49
N PHE A 113 -2.12 -4.06 -0.45
CA PHE A 113 -2.48 -2.69 -0.14
C PHE A 113 -3.87 -2.62 0.52
N SER A 114 -4.88 -3.23 -0.09
CA SER A 114 -6.26 -3.20 0.41
C SER A 114 -6.37 -3.73 1.84
N ASP A 115 -5.75 -4.88 2.11
CA ASP A 115 -5.87 -5.53 3.40
C ASP A 115 -5.11 -4.78 4.51
N PHE A 116 -3.88 -4.35 4.24
CA PHE A 116 -3.12 -3.55 5.20
C PHE A 116 -3.86 -2.25 5.55
N PHE A 117 -4.32 -1.50 4.54
CA PHE A 117 -4.99 -0.22 4.78
C PHE A 117 -6.35 -0.37 5.45
N THR A 118 -7.04 -1.51 5.28
CA THR A 118 -8.26 -1.81 6.03
C THR A 118 -7.96 -2.05 7.51
N LEU A 119 -6.88 -2.79 7.83
CA LEU A 119 -6.46 -2.96 9.23
C LEU A 119 -6.03 -1.62 9.86
N LEU A 120 -5.26 -0.81 9.12
CA LEU A 120 -4.83 0.51 9.59
C LEU A 120 -6.03 1.45 9.80
N GLU A 121 -7.02 1.43 8.92
CA GLU A 121 -8.26 2.19 9.06
C GLU A 121 -9.01 1.83 10.35
N VAL A 122 -9.18 0.52 10.63
CA VAL A 122 -9.79 0.05 11.88
C VAL A 122 -8.99 0.50 13.10
N LYS A 123 -7.66 0.41 13.05
CA LYS A 123 -6.78 0.93 14.12
C LYS A 123 -7.06 2.42 14.33
N LEU A 124 -6.95 3.24 13.30
CA LEU A 124 -7.08 4.69 13.42
C LEU A 124 -8.45 5.12 13.94
N LEU A 125 -9.52 4.39 13.60
CA LEU A 125 -10.85 4.59 14.16
C LEU A 125 -10.91 4.30 15.67
N LEU A 126 -10.22 3.27 16.15
CA LEU A 126 -10.15 2.93 17.57
C LEU A 126 -9.31 3.92 18.41
N PHE A 127 -8.39 4.66 17.77
CA PHE A 127 -7.49 5.61 18.45
C PHE A 127 -7.75 7.08 18.07
N GLU A 128 -8.98 7.40 17.62
CA GLU A 128 -9.45 8.75 17.24
C GLU A 128 -8.46 9.53 16.37
N GLY A 129 -7.88 8.89 15.36
CA GLY A 129 -6.91 9.57 14.48
C GLY A 129 -5.62 10.00 15.19
N CYS A 130 -5.28 9.34 16.30
CA CYS A 130 -3.98 9.33 16.98
C CYS A 130 -3.75 10.33 18.12
N THR A 131 -4.80 10.91 18.70
CA THR A 131 -4.65 11.86 19.82
C THR A 131 -4.94 11.28 21.19
N LEU A 132 -5.74 10.20 21.30
CA LEU A 132 -6.02 9.47 22.55
C LEU A 132 -6.39 8.03 22.22
N GLU A 133 -6.03 7.09 23.11
CA GLU A 133 -6.72 5.81 23.17
C GLU A 133 -8.18 6.13 23.55
N ILE A 134 -9.10 5.92 22.61
CA ILE A 134 -10.53 5.94 22.97
C ILE A 134 -10.65 4.87 24.05
N GLU A 135 -11.41 5.13 25.12
CA GLU A 135 -11.82 4.07 26.06
C GLU A 135 -12.78 3.11 25.34
N ALA A 136 -12.28 2.44 24.30
CA ALA A 136 -12.97 1.39 23.59
C ALA A 136 -13.25 0.30 24.63
N PRO A 137 -14.49 -0.21 24.69
CA PRO A 137 -14.80 -1.29 25.60
C PRO A 137 -13.84 -2.47 25.39
N GLN A 138 -13.42 -3.15 26.45
CA GLN A 138 -12.46 -4.26 26.39
C GLN A 138 -12.81 -5.30 25.31
N HIS A 139 -14.10 -5.62 25.13
CA HIS A 139 -14.54 -6.59 24.11
C HIS A 139 -14.25 -6.15 22.67
N VAL A 140 -14.15 -4.84 22.40
CA VAL A 140 -13.77 -4.29 21.08
C VAL A 140 -12.27 -4.46 20.87
N LEU A 141 -11.46 -4.19 21.91
CA LEU A 141 -10.01 -4.41 21.88
C LEU A 141 -9.68 -5.90 21.71
N ASP A 142 -10.35 -6.77 22.44
CA ASP A 142 -10.19 -8.23 22.33
C ASP A 142 -10.55 -8.74 20.92
N GLU A 143 -11.54 -8.13 20.26
CA GLU A 143 -11.91 -8.50 18.90
C GLU A 143 -10.91 -7.95 17.87
N TYR A 144 -10.41 -6.72 18.09
CA TYR A 144 -9.33 -6.16 17.29
C TYR A 144 -8.08 -7.04 17.33
N ASP A 145 -7.65 -7.49 18.51
CA ASP A 145 -6.49 -8.38 18.67
C ASP A 145 -6.70 -9.71 17.92
N LYS A 146 -7.91 -10.28 17.96
CA LYS A 146 -8.23 -11.49 17.19
C LYS A 146 -8.19 -11.28 15.69
N GLU A 147 -8.69 -10.15 15.20
CA GLU A 147 -8.62 -9.81 13.78
C GLU A 147 -7.17 -9.54 13.35
N LEU A 148 -6.36 -8.93 14.21
CA LEU A 148 -4.94 -8.73 14.00
C LEU A 148 -4.19 -10.08 13.91
N ASP A 149 -4.47 -11.03 14.80
CA ASP A 149 -3.92 -12.38 14.75
C ASP A 149 -4.27 -13.10 13.42
N LYS A 150 -5.52 -12.98 12.97
CA LYS A 150 -5.94 -13.53 11.67
C LYS A 150 -5.19 -12.87 10.51
N TYR A 151 -5.01 -11.55 10.58
CA TYR A 151 -4.26 -10.81 9.58
C TYR A 151 -2.80 -11.26 9.54
N PHE A 152 -2.14 -11.47 10.67
CA PHE A 152 -0.77 -11.99 10.72
C PHE A 152 -0.63 -13.34 10.01
N VAL A 153 -1.53 -14.28 10.29
CA VAL A 153 -1.54 -15.59 9.61
C VAL A 153 -1.74 -15.43 8.11
N LYS A 154 -2.63 -14.51 7.70
CA LYS A 154 -2.87 -14.21 6.28
C LYS A 154 -1.63 -13.60 5.62
N PHE A 155 -0.95 -12.69 6.32
CA PHE A 155 0.24 -12.00 5.86
C PHE A 155 1.43 -12.95 5.68
N ASP A 156 1.59 -13.94 6.57
CA ASP A 156 2.59 -15.00 6.35
C ASP A 156 2.30 -15.78 5.06
N GLY A 157 1.04 -16.07 4.77
CA GLY A 157 0.62 -16.65 3.49
C GLY A 157 0.92 -15.74 2.28
N TYR A 158 0.88 -14.42 2.46
CA TYR A 158 1.28 -13.45 1.45
C TYR A 158 2.78 -13.46 1.19
N LYS A 159 3.61 -13.60 2.22
CA LYS A 159 5.06 -13.77 2.04
C LYS A 159 5.36 -15.03 1.23
N ASP A 160 4.73 -16.14 1.59
CA ASP A 160 4.91 -17.41 0.86
C ASP A 160 4.50 -17.30 -0.61
N TYR A 161 3.41 -16.58 -0.89
CA TYR A 161 2.95 -16.34 -2.25
C TYR A 161 3.87 -15.40 -3.03
N PHE A 162 4.36 -14.33 -2.39
CA PHE A 162 5.35 -13.42 -2.96
C PHE A 162 6.61 -14.14 -3.38
N ILE A 163 7.15 -15.01 -2.52
CA ILE A 163 8.33 -15.81 -2.81
C ILE A 163 8.07 -16.68 -4.05
N LYS A 164 6.94 -17.39 -4.09
CA LYS A 164 6.56 -18.25 -5.23
C LYS A 164 6.37 -17.48 -6.54
N LEU A 165 5.94 -16.22 -6.50
CA LEU A 165 5.81 -15.40 -7.70
C LEU A 165 7.15 -15.09 -8.35
N HIS A 166 8.23 -15.09 -7.57
CA HIS A 166 9.59 -14.77 -8.03
C HIS A 166 10.50 -16.02 -8.18
N GLU A 167 9.95 -17.23 -8.00
CA GLU A 167 10.61 -18.52 -8.29
C GLU A 167 10.37 -18.99 -9.74
#